data_AF-A0A392RAQ4-F1
#
_entry.id   AF-A0A392RAQ4-F1
#
_cell.length_a   1.000
_cell.length_b   1.000
_cell.length_c   1.000
_cell.angle_alpha   90.00
_cell.angle_beta   90.00
_cell.angle_gamma   90.00
#
_symmetry.space_group_name_H-M   'P 1'
#
loop_
_entity.id
_entity.type
_entity.pdbx_description
1 polymer ?
#
loop_
_entity_poly.entity_id
_entity_poly.type
_entity_poly.pdbx_seq_one_letter_code
_entity_poly.pdbx_strand_id
1 'polypeptide(L)'
;TDYELKPGGRNIRVTEETKHEYVDLVAEHLLTNAIRPQINSFLEGFNEMVPRELISIFNDKELELLISGLPEIDLDDLKANTEYTGYTVASNVVQWFWEVVKSFNKEDMARLLQFVTGTS
;
A
#
# COMPACT_ATOMS: atom_id res chain seq x y z
N THR A 1 -9.12 14.29 -21.32
CA THR A 1 -7.99 14.14 -22.25
C THR A 1 -7.90 12.67 -22.59
N ASP A 2 -8.09 12.27 -23.86
CA ASP A 2 -8.06 10.85 -24.25
C ASP A 2 -6.62 10.34 -24.27
N TYR A 3 -6.21 9.58 -23.25
CA TYR A 3 -4.94 8.86 -23.24
C TYR A 3 -5.12 7.48 -23.88
N GLU A 4 -4.28 7.15 -24.85
CA GLU A 4 -4.30 5.84 -25.49
C GLU A 4 -3.43 4.86 -24.67
N LEU A 5 -4.08 3.83 -24.12
CA LEU A 5 -3.46 2.86 -23.20
C LEU A 5 -2.43 1.94 -23.86
N LYS A 6 -2.65 1.61 -25.14
CA LYS A 6 -1.74 0.83 -25.98
C LYS A 6 -1.86 1.29 -27.42
N PRO A 7 -0.84 1.10 -28.28
CA PRO A 7 -0.87 1.59 -29.66
C PRO A 7 -2.13 1.13 -30.42
N GLY A 8 -2.91 2.08 -30.94
CA GLY A 8 -4.18 1.80 -31.63
C GLY A 8 -5.32 1.32 -30.73
N GLY A 9 -5.13 1.36 -29.41
CA GLY A 9 -6.09 0.94 -28.39
C GLY A 9 -7.43 1.68 -28.46
N ARG A 10 -7.46 2.90 -28.99
CA ARG A 10 -8.72 3.63 -29.23
C ARG A 10 -9.70 2.89 -30.14
N ASN A 11 -9.19 2.03 -31.03
CA ASN A 11 -9.98 1.24 -31.97
C ASN A 11 -10.23 -0.20 -31.49
N ILE A 12 -9.72 -0.57 -30.32
CA ILE A 12 -9.83 -1.92 -29.77
C ILE A 12 -10.92 -1.91 -28.70
N ARG A 13 -12.02 -2.62 -28.97
CA ARG A 13 -13.08 -2.79 -27.98
C ARG A 13 -12.62 -3.74 -26.88
N VAL A 14 -12.84 -3.35 -25.62
CA VAL A 14 -12.63 -4.23 -24.47
C VAL A 14 -13.69 -5.35 -24.49
N THR A 15 -13.22 -6.57 -24.34
CA THR A 15 -14.02 -7.81 -24.28
C THR A 15 -13.79 -8.51 -22.95
N GLU A 16 -14.57 -9.55 -22.65
CA GLU A 16 -14.39 -10.34 -21.43
C GLU A 16 -13.00 -10.98 -21.32
N GLU A 17 -12.41 -11.34 -22.45
CA GLU A 17 -11.06 -11.93 -22.54
C GLU A 17 -9.96 -10.89 -22.34
N THR A 18 -10.22 -9.61 -22.66
CA THR A 18 -9.23 -8.52 -22.63
C THR A 18 -9.40 -7.54 -21.48
N LYS A 19 -10.46 -7.71 -20.66
CA LYS A 19 -10.75 -6.80 -19.54
C LYS A 19 -9.63 -6.72 -18.50
N HIS A 20 -8.91 -7.81 -18.26
CA HIS A 20 -7.79 -7.81 -17.30
C HIS A 20 -6.65 -6.92 -17.79
N GLU A 21 -6.23 -7.10 -19.04
CA GLU A 21 -5.23 -6.24 -19.69
C GLU A 21 -5.66 -4.76 -19.64
N TYR A 22 -6.94 -4.49 -19.92
CA TYR A 22 -7.46 -3.13 -19.84
C TYR A 22 -7.33 -2.53 -18.44
N VAL A 23 -7.70 -3.27 -17.40
CA VAL A 23 -7.58 -2.81 -16.00
C VAL A 23 -6.12 -2.55 -15.64
N ASP A 24 -5.20 -3.44 -16.02
CA ASP A 24 -3.77 -3.30 -15.75
C ASP A 24 -3.21 -2.02 -16.42
N LEU A 25 -3.54 -1.79 -17.69
CA LEU A 25 -3.10 -0.59 -18.42
C LEU A 25 -3.69 0.69 -17.84
N VAL A 26 -4.95 0.68 -17.40
CA VAL A 26 -5.58 1.83 -16.74
C VAL A 26 -4.87 2.12 -15.42
N ALA A 27 -4.61 1.10 -14.61
CA ALA A 27 -3.90 1.24 -13.34
C ALA A 27 -2.48 1.81 -13.57
N GLU A 28 -1.73 1.27 -14.54
CA GLU A 28 -0.40 1.76 -14.89
C GLU A 28 -0.45 3.25 -15.33
N HIS A 29 -1.45 3.61 -16.14
CA HIS A 29 -1.59 4.99 -16.57
C HIS A 29 -1.85 5.95 -15.41
N LEU A 30 -2.81 5.62 -14.55
CA LEU A 30 -3.21 6.47 -13.43
C LEU A 30 -2.12 6.58 -12.36
N LEU A 31 -1.43 5.48 -12.06
CA LEU A 31 -0.44 5.42 -11.00
C LEU A 31 0.95 5.90 -11.44
N THR A 32 1.29 5.76 -12.73
CA THR A 32 2.65 6.03 -13.23
C THR A 32 2.68 6.99 -14.40
N ASN A 33 2.01 6.69 -15.52
CA ASN A 33 2.25 7.41 -16.77
C ASN A 33 1.74 8.86 -16.73
N ALA A 34 0.63 9.12 -16.04
CA ALA A 34 0.04 10.44 -15.90
C ALA A 34 0.95 11.45 -15.16
N ILE A 35 1.86 10.96 -14.31
CA ILE A 35 2.78 11.76 -13.48
C ILE A 35 4.25 11.39 -13.67
N ARG A 36 4.59 10.72 -14.79
CA ARG A 36 5.93 10.19 -15.05
C ARG A 36 7.03 11.27 -15.01
N PRO A 37 6.85 12.49 -15.53
CA PRO A 37 7.86 13.55 -15.40
C PRO A 37 8.21 13.86 -13.94
N GLN A 38 7.20 13.93 -13.07
CA GLN A 38 7.35 14.25 -11.65
C GLN A 38 8.03 13.10 -10.89
N ILE A 39 7.64 11.86 -11.19
CA ILE A 39 8.32 10.67 -10.64
C ILE A 39 9.79 10.67 -11.03
N ASN A 40 10.12 10.92 -12.30
CA ASN A 40 11.50 10.93 -12.77
C ASN A 40 12.33 12.02 -12.08
N SER A 41 11.81 13.25 -11.96
CA SER A 41 12.52 14.34 -11.27
C SER A 41 12.71 14.06 -9.78
N PHE A 42 11.72 13.45 -9.11
CA PHE A 42 11.87 13.02 -7.72
C PHE A 42 12.96 11.95 -7.58
N LEU A 43 12.94 10.93 -8.44
CA LEU A 43 13.94 9.86 -8.41
C LEU A 43 15.35 10.37 -8.73
N GLU A 44 15.50 11.33 -9.64
CA GLU A 44 16.79 11.96 -9.93
C GLU A 44 17.37 12.62 -8.68
N GLY A 45 16.62 13.54 -8.06
CA GLY A 45 17.09 14.22 -6.84
C GLY A 45 17.28 13.28 -5.64
N PHE A 46 16.44 12.25 -5.50
CA PHE A 46 16.61 11.24 -4.45
C PHE A 46 17.91 10.42 -4.66
N ASN A 47 18.20 10.00 -5.90
CA ASN A 47 19.38 9.21 -6.21
C ASN A 47 20.69 10.02 -6.18
N GLU A 48 20.64 11.35 -6.32
CA GLU A 48 21.80 12.23 -6.07
C GLU A 48 22.25 12.20 -4.61
N MET A 49 21.29 12.05 -3.68
CA MET A 49 21.55 12.04 -2.24
C MET A 49 21.81 10.63 -1.70
N VAL A 50 21.08 9.63 -2.20
CA VAL A 50 21.17 8.24 -1.74
C VAL A 50 21.37 7.31 -2.95
N PRO A 51 22.52 6.61 -3.04
CA PRO A 51 22.77 5.66 -4.13
C PRO A 51 21.67 4.61 -4.26
N ARG A 52 21.22 4.38 -5.49
CA ARG A 52 20.12 3.46 -5.82
C ARG A 52 20.36 2.05 -5.29
N GLU A 53 21.60 1.58 -5.34
CA GLU A 53 22.00 0.23 -4.93
C GLU A 53 21.68 -0.02 -3.45
N LEU A 54 21.84 1.00 -2.60
CA LEU A 54 21.57 0.91 -1.16
C LEU A 54 20.07 0.82 -0.85
N ILE A 55 19.22 1.39 -1.70
CA ILE A 55 17.77 1.40 -1.51
C ILE A 55 17.11 0.18 -2.16
N SER A 56 17.69 -0.34 -3.25
CA SER A 56 17.14 -1.47 -4.01
C SER A 56 17.07 -2.80 -3.25
N ILE A 57 17.70 -2.91 -2.08
CA ILE A 57 17.63 -4.10 -1.23
C ILE A 57 16.34 -4.19 -0.41
N PHE A 58 15.64 -3.06 -0.24
CA PHE A 58 14.40 -2.97 0.53
C PHE A 58 13.19 -3.14 -0.38
N ASN A 59 12.15 -3.81 0.13
CA ASN A 59 10.82 -3.73 -0.47
C ASN A 59 10.13 -2.39 -0.13
N ASP A 60 8.97 -2.14 -0.74
CA ASP A 60 8.19 -0.92 -0.56
C ASP A 60 7.84 -0.63 0.91
N LYS A 61 7.51 -1.67 1.69
CA LYS A 61 7.15 -1.54 3.10
C LYS A 61 8.35 -1.24 4.00
N GLU A 62 9.47 -1.89 3.75
CA GLU A 62 10.71 -1.66 4.48
C GLU A 62 11.26 -0.25 4.21
N LEU A 63 11.10 0.25 2.98
CA LEU A 63 11.49 1.61 2.63
C LEU A 63 10.59 2.66 3.31
N GLU A 64 9.27 2.44 3.34
CA GLU A 64 8.35 3.31 4.09
C GLU A 64 8.75 3.36 5.57
N LEU A 65 9.05 2.20 6.16
CA LEU A 65 9.44 2.12 7.56
C LEU A 65 10.77 2.81 7.84
N LEU A 66 11.74 2.69 6.93
CA LEU A 66 13.03 3.37 7.05
C LEU A 66 12.88 4.90 7.06
N ILE A 67 11.95 5.43 6.26
CA ILE A 67 11.70 6.87 6.13
C ILE A 67 10.85 7.40 7.30
N SER A 68 9.82 6.65 7.69
CA SER A 68 8.80 7.11 8.65
C SER A 68 9.11 6.74 10.11
N GLY A 69 9.95 5.73 10.32
CA GLY A 69 10.21 5.13 11.62
C GLY A 69 9.14 4.12 12.05
N LEU A 70 9.41 3.40 13.15
CA LEU A 70 8.44 2.51 13.80
C LEU A 70 7.58 3.33 14.79
N PRO A 71 6.26 3.43 14.60
CA PRO A 71 5.40 4.06 15.59
C PRO A 71 5.26 3.16 16.82
N GLU A 72 5.16 3.80 18.00
CA GLU A 72 4.68 3.09 19.19
C GLU A 72 3.15 3.10 19.18
N ILE A 73 2.56 1.93 18.98
CA ILE A 73 1.11 1.76 18.87
C ILE A 73 0.54 1.45 20.26
N ASP A 74 -0.37 2.30 20.73
CA ASP A 74 -1.16 2.05 21.93
C ASP A 74 -2.30 1.07 21.61
N LEU A 75 -2.15 -0.17 22.07
CA LEU A 75 -3.13 -1.23 21.85
C LEU A 75 -4.48 -0.92 22.51
N ASP A 76 -4.47 -0.30 23.68
CA ASP A 76 -5.69 -0.03 24.44
C ASP A 76 -6.49 1.07 23.74
N ASP A 77 -5.81 2.10 23.21
CA ASP A 77 -6.43 3.13 22.37
C ASP A 77 -7.00 2.53 21.07
N LEU A 78 -6.22 1.71 20.36
CA LEU A 78 -6.69 1.07 19.12
C LEU A 78 -7.94 0.22 19.36
N LYS A 79 -7.96 -0.55 20.45
CA LYS A 79 -9.11 -1.38 20.83
C LYS A 79 -10.33 -0.56 21.23
N ALA A 80 -10.13 0.54 21.95
CA ALA A 80 -11.21 1.44 22.37
C ALA A 80 -11.89 2.13 21.17
N ASN A 81 -11.14 2.38 20.09
CA ASN A 81 -11.62 3.06 18.89
C ASN A 81 -11.93 2.11 17.72
N THR A 82 -12.05 0.80 17.95
CA THR A 82 -12.41 -0.17 16.92
C THR A 82 -13.93 -0.41 16.87
N GLU A 83 -14.54 -0.22 15.70
CA GLU A 83 -15.94 -0.56 15.44
C GLU A 83 -16.09 -1.97 14.84
N TYR A 84 -17.15 -2.67 15.23
CA TYR A 84 -17.42 -4.05 14.80
C TYR A 84 -18.71 -4.12 13.98
N THR A 85 -18.61 -4.54 12.72
CA THR A 85 -19.77 -4.80 11.86
C THR A 85 -20.03 -6.31 11.82
N GLY A 86 -21.21 -6.74 12.29
CA GLY A 86 -21.59 -8.16 12.34
C GLY A 86 -20.96 -8.97 13.49
N TYR A 87 -20.16 -8.32 14.34
CA TYR A 87 -19.55 -8.90 15.55
C TYR A 87 -19.78 -7.99 16.75
N THR A 88 -19.48 -8.52 17.94
CA THR A 88 -19.45 -7.75 19.18
C THR A 88 -18.12 -7.96 19.89
N VAL A 89 -17.81 -7.13 20.87
CA VAL A 89 -16.62 -7.29 21.73
C VAL A 89 -16.58 -8.66 22.43
N ALA A 90 -17.74 -9.28 22.66
CA ALA A 90 -17.87 -10.60 23.28
C ALA A 90 -17.74 -11.78 22.29
N SER A 91 -17.67 -11.51 20.98
CA SER A 91 -17.52 -12.56 19.97
C SER A 91 -16.14 -13.23 20.10
N ASN A 92 -16.09 -14.57 20.10
CA ASN A 92 -14.84 -15.33 20.25
C ASN A 92 -13.76 -14.90 19.25
N VAL A 93 -14.13 -14.64 18.00
CA VAL A 93 -13.20 -14.20 16.95
C VAL A 93 -12.55 -12.84 17.30
N VAL A 94 -13.30 -11.91 17.89
CA VAL A 94 -12.79 -10.61 18.32
C VAL A 94 -11.85 -10.77 19.51
N GLN A 95 -12.19 -11.65 20.46
CA GLN A 95 -11.33 -11.94 21.61
C GLN A 95 -10.00 -12.56 21.16
N TRP A 96 -10.06 -13.58 20.29
CA TRP A 96 -8.86 -14.21 19.73
C TRP A 96 -8.00 -13.24 18.93
N PHE A 97 -8.63 -12.34 18.15
CA PHE A 97 -7.90 -11.29 17.44
C PHE A 97 -7.07 -10.46 18.42
N TRP A 98 -7.68 -9.90 19.46
CA TRP A 98 -6.95 -9.08 20.43
C TRP A 98 -5.93 -9.86 21.28
N GLU A 99 -6.17 -11.15 21.56
CA GLU A 99 -5.19 -12.02 22.22
C GLU A 99 -3.93 -12.20 21.36
N VAL A 100 -4.11 -12.44 20.06
CA VAL A 100 -3.01 -12.58 19.11
C VAL A 100 -2.28 -11.25 18.93
N VAL A 101 -3.01 -10.15 18.72
CA VAL A 101 -2.41 -8.82 18.51
C VAL A 101 -1.63 -8.37 19.74
N LYS A 102 -2.09 -8.68 20.95
CA LYS A 102 -1.34 -8.40 22.18
C LYS A 102 0.00 -9.16 22.28
N SER A 103 0.14 -10.28 21.56
CA SER A 103 1.39 -11.05 21.52
C SER A 103 2.39 -10.56 20.47
N PHE A 104 2.00 -9.60 19.62
CA PHE A 104 2.86 -9.08 18.55
C PHE A 104 4.03 -8.28 19.11
N ASN A 105 5.19 -8.44 18.45
CA ASN A 105 6.29 -7.50 18.60
C ASN A 105 5.98 -6.19 17.85
N LYS A 106 6.83 -5.17 18.00
CA LYS A 106 6.61 -3.85 17.37
C LYS A 106 6.51 -3.93 15.84
N GLU A 107 7.27 -4.82 15.21
CA GLU A 107 7.31 -4.97 13.75
C GLU A 107 6.00 -5.60 13.23
N ASP A 108 5.51 -6.64 13.89
CA ASP A 108 4.24 -7.29 13.54
C ASP A 108 3.04 -6.37 13.80
N MET A 109 3.11 -5.52 14.84
CA MET A 109 2.09 -4.50 15.07
C MET A 109 2.09 -3.41 13.98
N ALA A 110 3.26 -2.94 13.57
CA ALA A 110 3.38 -1.98 12.46
C ALA A 110 2.84 -2.58 11.15
N ARG A 111 3.17 -3.85 10.87
CA ARG A 111 2.62 -4.57 9.70
C ARG A 111 1.11 -4.71 9.75
N LEU A 112 0.53 -4.99 10.93
CA LEU A 112 -0.91 -5.03 11.11
C LEU A 112 -1.54 -3.67 10.78
N LEU A 113 -1.02 -2.59 11.37
CA LEU A 113 -1.54 -1.24 11.14
C LEU A 113 -1.45 -0.84 9.67
N GLN A 114 -0.31 -1.10 9.02
CA GLN A 114 -0.13 -0.87 7.59
C GLN A 114 -1.10 -1.71 6.74
N PHE A 115 -1.38 -2.95 7.14
CA PHE A 115 -2.33 -3.81 6.44
C PHE A 115 -3.77 -3.29 6.51
N VAL A 116 -4.22 -2.79 7.68
CA VAL A 116 -5.60 -2.26 7.81
C VAL A 116 -5.76 -0.82 7.36
N THR A 117 -4.73 0.02 7.47
CA THR A 117 -4.84 1.47 7.20
C THR A 117 -4.14 1.92 5.92
N GLY A 118 -3.21 1.11 5.39
CA GLY A 118 -2.37 1.48 4.24
C GLY A 118 -1.17 2.37 4.58
N THR A 119 -0.89 2.63 5.86
CA THR A 119 0.26 3.45 6.30
C THR A 119 0.77 2.99 7.67
N SER A 120 2.05 3.22 7.93
CA SER A 120 2.73 2.91 9.20
C SER A 120 2.54 4.00 10.25
#